data_AF-A0A3B9AAZ0-F1
#
_entry.id   AF-A0A3B9AAZ0-F1
#
_cell.length_a   1.000
_cell.length_b   1.000
_cell.length_c   1.000
_cell.angle_alpha   90.00
_cell.angle_beta   90.00
_cell.angle_gamma   90.00
#
_symmetry.space_group_name_H-M   'P 1'
#
loop_
_entity.id
_entity.type
_entity.pdbx_description
1 polymer ?
#
loop_
_entity_poly.entity_id
_entity_poly.type
_entity_poly.pdbx_seq_one_letter_code
_entity_poly.pdbx_strand_id
1 'polypeptide(L)' 'DPNHRVNDEISLIPTPGHTPGHASVLIQSNGEEAVITGDMFHHPLQMAKPGWIDMADVDNTL' A
#
# COMPACT_ATOMS: atom_id res chain seq x y z
N ASP A 1 12.95 -4.24 6.21
CA ASP A 1 12.31 -3.42 7.25
C ASP A 1 11.11 -2.77 6.59
N PRO A 2 9.89 -3.06 7.06
CA PRO A 2 8.68 -2.55 6.43
C PRO A 2 8.46 -1.04 6.65
N ASN A 3 9.22 -0.40 7.54
CA ASN A 3 9.24 1.06 7.76
C ASN A 3 10.52 1.72 7.23
N HIS A 4 11.16 1.12 6.22
CA HIS A 4 12.43 1.61 5.70
C HIS A 4 12.29 3.00 5.06
N ARG A 5 13.21 3.91 5.40
CA ARG A 5 13.35 5.21 4.77
C ARG A 5 14.46 5.16 3.73
N VAL A 6 14.10 5.41 2.47
CA VAL A 6 15.04 5.35 1.34
C VAL A 6 15.88 6.62 1.27
N ASN A 7 15.24 7.78 1.42
CA ASN A 7 15.90 9.09 1.49
C ASN A 7 15.00 10.09 2.25
N ASP A 8 15.29 11.39 2.14
CA ASP A 8 14.53 12.41 2.86
C ASP A 8 13.07 12.56 2.44
N GLU A 9 12.73 12.15 1.22
CA GLU A 9 11.40 12.35 0.62
C GLU A 9 10.63 11.03 0.43
N ILE A 10 11.32 9.89 0.49
CA ILE A 10 10.78 8.57 0.13
C ILE A 10 10.93 7.59 1.31
N SER A 11 9.80 7.02 1.73
CA SER A 11 9.75 5.97 2.77
C SER A 11 8.71 4.90 2.45
N LEU A 12 8.83 3.75 3.11
CA LEU A 12 7.88 2.65 3.00
C LEU A 12 6.84 2.71 4.13
N ILE A 13 5.58 2.43 3.78
CA ILE A 13 4.48 2.20 4.72
C ILE A 13 4.11 0.71 4.63
N PRO A 14 4.16 -0.06 5.73
CA PRO A 14 3.68 -1.43 5.74
C PRO A 14 2.18 -1.49 5.39
N THR A 15 1.84 -2.24 4.34
CA THR A 15 0.44 -2.49 3.92
C THR A 15 0.25 -3.98 3.63
N PRO A 16 0.45 -4.87 4.62
CA PRO A 16 0.37 -6.31 4.43
C PRO A 16 -1.05 -6.76 4.06
N GLY A 17 -1.15 -7.89 3.37
CA GLY A 17 -2.42 -8.46 2.91
C GLY A 17 -2.18 -9.20 1.60
N HIS A 18 -1.97 -8.44 0.52
CA HIS A 18 -1.66 -8.99 -0.80
C HIS A 18 -0.50 -9.99 -0.77
N THR A 19 0.61 -9.57 -0.15
CA THR A 19 1.68 -10.46 0.29
C THR A 19 2.10 -10.11 1.72
N PRO A 20 2.76 -11.01 2.47
CA PRO A 20 3.22 -10.70 3.83
C PRO A 20 4.18 -9.51 3.91
N GLY A 21 4.92 -9.24 2.82
CA GLY A 21 5.87 -8.14 2.72
C GLY A 21 5.37 -6.94 1.91
N HIS A 22 4.07 -6.88 1.58
CA HIS A 22 3.52 -5.79 0.81
C HIS A 22 3.66 -4.45 1.56
N ALA A 23 4.07 -3.42 0.84
CA ALA A 23 4.28 -2.08 1.36
C ALA A 23 3.94 -1.05 0.28
N SER A 24 3.39 0.08 0.71
CA SER A 24 3.17 1.25 -0.11
C SER A 24 4.34 2.22 0.02
N VAL A 25 4.54 3.08 -0.98
CA VAL A 25 5.60 4.10 -0.96
C VAL A 25 4.99 5.45 -0.67
N LEU A 26 5.46 6.09 0.41
CA LEU A 26 5.14 7.47 0.74
C LEU A 26 6.19 8.39 0.11
N ILE A 27 5.71 9.39 -0.63
CA ILE A 27 6.50 10.47 -1.21
C ILE A 27 6.04 11.78 -0.58
N GLN A 28 6.95 12.52 0.04
CA GLN A 28 6.69 13.83 0.63
C GLN A 28 7.72 14.83 0.12
N SER A 29 7.27 15.90 -0.54
CA SER A 29 8.16 16.94 -1.07
C SER A 29 7.45 18.28 -1.13
N ASN A 30 8.12 19.35 -0.68
CA ASN A 30 7.61 20.72 -0.68
C ASN A 30 6.22 20.89 -0.01
N GLY A 31 5.92 20.09 1.01
CA GLY A 31 4.64 20.13 1.72
C GLY A 31 3.49 19.37 1.05
N GLU A 32 3.74 18.76 -0.10
CA GLU A 32 2.80 17.88 -0.80
C GLU A 32 3.13 16.40 -0.50
N GLU A 33 2.10 15.55 -0.58
CA GLU A 33 2.22 14.11 -0.30
C GLU A 33 1.55 13.27 -1.38
N ALA A 34 2.16 12.12 -1.69
CA ALA A 34 1.59 11.11 -2.56
C ALA A 34 1.91 9.70 -2.03
N VAL A 35 1.00 8.76 -2.29
CA VAL A 35 1.18 7.34 -1.95
C VAL A 35 1.08 6.50 -3.22
N ILE A 36 2.12 5.70 -3.48
CA ILE A 36 2.06 4.61 -4.46
C ILE A 36 1.60 3.38 -3.71
N THR A 37 0.39 2.92 -4.00
CA THR A 37 -0.29 1.88 -3.21
C THR A 37 0.26 0.48 -3.43
N GLY A 38 0.93 0.23 -4.55
CA GLY A 38 1.23 -1.14 -5.00
C GLY A 38 -0.05 -1.87 -5.40
N ASP A 39 -0.07 -3.18 -5.16
CA ASP A 39 -1.12 -4.12 -5.57
C ASP A 39 -2.29 -4.16 -4.57
N MET A 40 -2.58 -3.03 -3.93
CA MET A 40 -3.65 -2.89 -2.93
C MET A 40 -5.06 -2.94 -3.55
N PHE A 41 -5.19 -2.55 -4.82
CA PHE A 41 -6.45 -2.57 -5.57
C PHE A 41 -6.21 -3.02 -7.01
N HIS A 42 -7.04 -3.94 -7.50
CA HIS A 42 -6.99 -4.46 -8.88
C HIS A 42 -8.24 -4.09 -9.70
N HIS A 43 -9.32 -3.67 -9.04
CA HIS A 43 -10.58 -3.31 -9.67
C HIS A 43 -11.17 -2.03 -9.08
N PRO A 44 -11.71 -1.09 -9.88
CA PRO A 44 -12.30 0.17 -9.36
C PRO A 44 -13.40 -0.03 -8.31
N LEU A 45 -14.09 -1.17 -8.34
CA LEU A 45 -15.08 -1.52 -7.31
C LEU A 45 -14.47 -1.68 -5.91
N GLN A 46 -13.20 -2.05 -5.76
CA GLN A 46 -12.55 -2.13 -4.45
C GLN A 46 -12.39 -0.73 -3.83
N MET A 47 -12.29 0.34 -4.62
CA MET A 47 -12.35 1.71 -4.08
C MET A 47 -13.74 2.05 -3.56
N ALA A 48 -14.80 1.60 -4.25
CA ALA A 48 -16.19 1.80 -3.82
C ALA A 48 -16.61 0.85 -2.69
N LYS A 49 -15.93 -0.30 -2.55
CA LYS A 49 -16.19 -1.39 -1.60
C LYS A 49 -14.88 -1.94 -1.03
N PRO A 50 -14.21 -1.20 -0.11
CA PRO A 50 -12.87 -1.58 0.38
C PRO A 50 -12.81 -2.93 1.10
N GLY A 51 -13.92 -3.42 1.67
CA GLY A 51 -13.97 -4.73 2.33
C GLY A 51 -14.22 -5.92 1.40
N TRP A 52 -14.19 -5.72 0.08
CA TRP A 52 -14.27 -6.83 -0.88
C TRP A 52 -12.91 -7.51 -0.98
N ILE A 53 -12.93 -8.82 -0.77
CA ILE A 53 -11.76 -9.68 -0.82
C ILE A 53 -11.25 -9.80 -2.26
N ASP A 54 -9.94 -9.66 -2.44
CA ASP A 54 -9.26 -10.11 -3.64
C ASP A 54 -8.80 -11.57 -3.47
N MET A 55 -9.02 -12.39 -4.50
CA MET A 55 -8.54 -13.78 -4.45
C MET A 55 -7.02 -13.89 -4.55
N ALA A 56 -6.34 -12.83 -5.01
CA ALA A 56 -4.89 -12.81 -5.09
C ALA A 56 -4.22 -12.53 -3.73
N ASP A 57 -4.97 -12.11 -2.71
CA ASP A 57 -4.41 -11.78 -1.41
C ASP A 57 -4.03 -13.02 -0.61
N VAL A 58 -2.82 -13.02 -0.04
CA VAL A 58 -2.34 -14.08 0.86
C VAL A 58 -3.08 -14.04 2.21
N ASP A 59 -3.39 -12.84 2.69
CA ASP A 59 -4.24 -12.61 3.87
C ASP A 59 -5.34 -11.61 3.52
N ASN A 60 -6.58 -12.11 3.49
CA ASN A 60 -7.79 -11.34 3.16
C ASN A 60 -8.61 -10.95 4.40
N THR A 61 -8.02 -11.09 5.58
CA THR A 61 -8.66 -10.77 6.87
C THR A 61 -8.20 -9.44 7.47
N LEU A 62 -7.17 -8.82 6.87
CA LEU A 62 -6.62 -7.52 7.25
C LEU A 62 -7.38 -6.34 6.64
#